data_AF-A0A840I381-F1
#
_entry.id   AF-A0A840I381-F1
#
_cell.length_a   1.000
_cell.length_b   1.000
_cell.length_c   1.000
_cell.angle_alpha   90.00
_cell.angle_beta   90.00
_cell.angle_gamma   90.00
#
_symmetry.space_group_name_H-M   'P 1'
#
loop_
_entity.id
_entity.type
_entity.pdbx_description
1 polymer ?
#
loop_
_entity_poly.entity_id
_entity_poly.type
_entity_poly.pdbx_seq_one_letter_code
_entity_poly.pdbx_strand_id
1 'polypeptide(L)'
;MFRLFGLLITVLLVSFQFWYSNASAQERERVPGWVNELASDIAWGIYEVSDGVNDAFRPALKRGWEKALTMLDLMAEKTPPRQGLVATDLDLSGQAFVARRLDEASFQNSTLHGADFTKTYLIRSLFDGVKAHEATFDGAVLERASMRAADFTGSTFDGADLSGALLDGSHLTGADLRGAIGLTQVQLDMACGDEATQLPDGLHVEACGPVPKKIR
;
A
#
# COMPACT_ATOMS: atom_id res chain seq x y z
N MET A 1 0.01 -48.26 -7.22
CA MET A 1 0.21 -47.60 -5.92
C MET A 1 1.66 -47.11 -5.75
N PHE A 2 2.68 -47.93 -6.00
CA PHE A 2 4.12 -47.53 -5.92
C PHE A 2 4.56 -46.37 -6.83
N ARG A 3 3.99 -46.21 -8.04
CA ARG A 3 4.39 -45.15 -8.99
C ARG A 3 3.95 -43.73 -8.59
N LEU A 4 2.86 -43.59 -7.86
CA LEU A 4 2.40 -42.28 -7.36
C LEU A 4 3.21 -41.83 -6.14
N PHE A 5 3.64 -42.79 -5.31
CA PHE A 5 4.46 -42.51 -4.14
C PHE A 5 5.86 -42.01 -4.53
N GLY A 6 6.48 -42.62 -5.55
CA GLY A 6 7.77 -42.15 -6.09
C GLY A 6 7.70 -40.73 -6.66
N LEU A 7 6.64 -40.40 -7.41
CA LEU A 7 6.47 -39.06 -7.99
C LEU A 7 6.31 -37.99 -6.90
N LEU A 8 5.56 -38.29 -5.84
CA LEU A 8 5.35 -37.37 -4.72
C LEU A 8 6.65 -37.10 -3.96
N ILE A 9 7.44 -38.15 -3.73
CA ILE A 9 8.76 -38.05 -3.09
C ILE A 9 9.72 -37.22 -3.96
N THR A 10 9.75 -37.45 -5.27
CA THR A 10 10.56 -36.65 -6.19
C THR A 10 10.18 -35.17 -6.17
N VAL A 11 8.88 -34.85 -6.18
CA VAL A 11 8.41 -33.45 -6.11
C VAL A 11 8.85 -32.80 -4.79
N LEU A 12 8.66 -33.49 -3.66
CA LEU A 12 9.06 -32.98 -2.35
C LEU A 12 10.57 -32.70 -2.25
N LEU A 13 11.39 -33.58 -2.82
CA LEU A 13 12.85 -33.44 -2.78
C LEU A 13 13.37 -32.36 -3.70
N VAL A 14 12.80 -32.21 -4.89
CA VAL A 14 13.19 -31.11 -5.79
C VAL A 14 12.76 -29.77 -5.20
N SER A 15 11.57 -29.69 -4.58
CA SER A 15 11.13 -28.52 -3.83
C SER A 15 12.05 -28.21 -2.64
N PHE A 16 12.47 -29.23 -1.90
CA PHE A 16 13.42 -29.08 -0.80
C PHE A 16 14.79 -28.59 -1.29
N GLN A 17 15.35 -29.17 -2.35
CA GLN A 17 16.65 -28.79 -2.89
C GLN A 17 16.66 -27.35 -3.44
N PHE A 18 15.57 -26.95 -4.10
CA PHE A 18 15.41 -25.58 -4.59
C PHE A 18 15.26 -24.56 -3.46
N TRP A 19 14.53 -24.91 -2.40
CA TRP A 19 14.47 -24.09 -1.21
C TRP A 19 15.86 -24.01 -0.54
N TYR A 20 16.53 -25.14 -0.32
CA TYR A 20 17.82 -25.22 0.36
C TYR A 20 18.94 -24.45 -0.38
N SER A 21 18.92 -24.43 -1.71
CA SER A 21 19.87 -23.65 -2.51
C SER A 21 19.70 -22.13 -2.37
N ASN A 22 18.48 -21.68 -2.06
CA ASN A 22 18.13 -20.26 -1.92
C ASN A 22 18.01 -19.80 -0.46
N ALA A 23 18.00 -20.74 0.49
CA ALA A 23 17.89 -20.47 1.92
C ALA A 23 19.14 -19.77 2.46
N SER A 24 18.93 -18.86 3.42
CA SER A 24 20.01 -18.17 4.13
C SER A 24 20.84 -19.15 4.98
N ALA A 25 22.05 -18.75 5.36
CA ALA A 25 22.93 -19.60 6.17
C ALA A 25 22.27 -20.06 7.49
N GLN A 26 21.52 -19.17 8.14
CA GLN A 26 20.83 -19.45 9.40
C GLN A 26 19.66 -20.43 9.25
N GLU A 27 19.00 -20.45 8.09
CA GLU A 27 17.93 -21.41 7.79
C GLU A 27 18.47 -22.80 7.49
N ARG A 28 19.62 -22.88 6.81
CA ARG A 28 20.28 -24.16 6.52
C ARG A 28 20.79 -24.86 7.78
N GLU A 29 21.24 -24.12 8.79
CA GLU A 29 21.67 -24.68 10.08
C GLU A 29 20.54 -25.36 10.86
N ARG A 30 19.27 -25.03 10.57
CA ARG A 30 18.10 -25.65 11.21
C ARG A 30 17.71 -26.97 10.57
N VAL A 31 18.27 -27.30 9.41
CA VAL A 31 17.99 -28.55 8.70
C VAL A 31 18.79 -29.68 9.36
N PRO A 32 18.13 -30.75 9.84
CA PRO A 32 18.84 -31.89 10.41
C PRO A 32 19.77 -32.54 9.36
N GLY A 33 21.00 -32.88 9.74
CA GLY A 33 22.02 -33.39 8.81
C GLY A 33 21.58 -34.60 7.99
N TRP A 34 20.77 -35.50 8.57
CA TRP A 34 20.23 -36.68 7.89
C TRP A 34 19.30 -36.33 6.71
N VAL A 35 18.69 -35.15 6.69
CA VAL A 35 17.81 -34.69 5.60
C VAL A 35 18.63 -34.37 4.35
N ASN A 36 19.83 -33.82 4.53
CA ASN A 36 20.75 -33.54 3.42
C ASN A 36 21.31 -34.84 2.82
N GLU A 37 21.64 -35.82 3.67
CA GLU A 37 22.08 -37.15 3.21
C GLU A 37 20.98 -37.87 2.42
N LEU A 38 19.75 -37.87 2.94
CA LEU A 38 18.60 -38.45 2.25
C LEU A 38 18.30 -37.78 0.91
N ALA A 39 18.45 -36.46 0.81
CA ALA A 39 18.27 -35.72 -0.43
C ALA A 39 19.31 -36.10 -1.50
N SER A 40 20.57 -36.27 -1.09
CA SER A 40 21.65 -36.72 -1.98
C SER A 40 21.47 -38.17 -2.46
N ASP A 41 21.10 -39.09 -1.57
CA ASP A 41 20.93 -40.50 -1.90
C ASP A 41 19.78 -40.71 -2.91
N ILE A 42 18.67 -39.97 -2.74
CA ILE A 42 17.54 -40.07 -3.64
C ILE A 42 17.80 -39.35 -4.97
N ALA A 43 18.57 -38.26 -4.98
CA ALA A 43 18.99 -37.61 -6.22
C ALA A 43 19.79 -38.57 -7.13
N TRP A 44 20.65 -39.41 -6.54
CA TRP A 44 21.37 -40.46 -7.26
C TRP A 44 20.43 -41.54 -7.82
N GLY A 45 19.47 -42.01 -7.01
CA GLY A 45 18.48 -43.00 -7.44
C GLY A 45 17.53 -42.51 -8.55
N ILE A 46 17.21 -41.22 -8.59
CA ILE A 46 16.40 -40.62 -9.67
C ILE A 46 17.20 -40.52 -10.97
N TYR A 47 18.51 -40.25 -10.89
CA TYR A 47 19.39 -40.18 -12.05
C TYR A 47 19.52 -41.55 -12.74
N GLU A 48 19.63 -42.64 -11.98
CA GLU A 48 19.63 -44.02 -12.51
C GLU A 48 18.29 -44.42 -13.17
N VAL A 49 17.15 -43.91 -12.66
CA VAL A 49 15.83 -44.17 -13.26
C VAL A 49 15.61 -43.31 -14.52
N SER A 50 16.28 -42.17 -14.65
CA SER A 50 16.15 -41.23 -15.79
C SER A 50 16.72 -41.76 -17.10
N ASP A 51 17.73 -42.65 -17.07
CA ASP A 51 18.31 -43.22 -18.31
C ASP A 51 17.38 -44.24 -19.00
N GLY A 52 16.27 -44.62 -18.37
CA GLY A 52 15.31 -45.59 -18.90
C GLY A 52 13.92 -45.04 -19.27
N VAL A 53 13.63 -43.75 -19.08
CA VAL A 53 12.27 -43.22 -19.24
C VAL A 53 12.11 -42.40 -20.52
N ASN A 54 11.51 -43.04 -21.53
CA ASN A 54 11.09 -42.54 -22.84
C ASN A 54 10.62 -41.06 -22.87
N ASP A 55 10.94 -40.37 -23.97
CA ASP A 55 10.62 -38.97 -24.31
C ASP A 55 9.14 -38.57 -24.14
N ALA A 56 8.23 -39.53 -24.00
CA ALA A 56 6.81 -39.30 -23.73
C ALA A 56 6.52 -38.73 -22.32
N PHE A 57 7.43 -38.90 -21.35
CA PHE A 57 7.19 -38.47 -19.96
C PHE A 57 7.70 -37.06 -19.64
N ARG A 58 8.64 -36.54 -20.43
CA ARG A 58 9.18 -35.17 -20.28
C ARG A 58 8.11 -34.07 -20.27
N PRO A 59 7.07 -34.10 -21.12
CA PRO A 59 6.02 -33.07 -21.10
C PRO A 59 5.15 -33.12 -19.85
N ALA A 60 4.92 -34.31 -19.29
CA ALA A 60 4.10 -34.48 -18.09
C ALA A 60 4.82 -33.95 -16.84
N LEU A 61 6.13 -34.22 -16.73
CA LEU A 61 6.97 -33.66 -15.67
C LEU A 61 7.09 -32.14 -15.78
N LYS A 62 7.28 -31.61 -17.00
CA LYS A 62 7.31 -30.15 -17.23
C LYS A 62 6.00 -29.47 -16.80
N ARG A 63 4.85 -30.03 -17.16
CA ARG A 63 3.54 -29.50 -16.72
C ARG A 63 3.34 -29.60 -15.21
N GLY A 64 3.80 -30.69 -14.59
CA GLY A 64 3.78 -30.84 -13.14
C GLY A 64 4.66 -29.79 -12.44
N TRP A 65 5.83 -29.52 -13.02
CA TRP A 65 6.79 -28.52 -12.54
C TRP A 65 6.28 -27.08 -12.68
N GLU A 66 5.68 -26.73 -13.82
CA GLU A 66 5.06 -25.41 -14.03
C GLU A 66 3.92 -25.15 -13.04
N LYS A 67 3.08 -26.17 -12.79
CA LYS A 67 2.00 -26.08 -11.79
C LYS A 67 2.55 -25.96 -10.37
N ALA A 68 3.58 -26.72 -10.02
CA ALA A 68 4.23 -26.64 -8.72
C ALA A 68 4.86 -25.26 -8.49
N LEU A 69 5.51 -24.67 -9.50
CA LEU A 69 6.05 -23.31 -9.44
C LEU A 69 4.94 -22.25 -9.29
N THR A 70 3.83 -22.36 -10.00
CA THR A 70 2.69 -21.43 -9.79
C THR A 70 2.08 -21.58 -8.40
N MET A 71 2.01 -22.80 -7.88
CA MET A 71 1.48 -23.06 -6.54
C MET A 71 2.46 -22.56 -5.46
N LEU A 72 3.76 -22.64 -5.71
CA LEU A 72 4.81 -22.02 -4.91
C LEU A 72 4.75 -20.49 -4.96
N ASP A 73 4.45 -19.85 -6.10
CA ASP A 73 4.27 -18.40 -6.19
C ASP A 73 2.98 -17.92 -5.50
N LEU A 74 1.96 -18.79 -5.41
CA LEU A 74 0.74 -18.56 -4.63
C LEU A 74 0.93 -18.78 -3.12
N MET A 75 1.79 -19.74 -2.74
CA MET A 75 2.07 -20.07 -1.33
C MET A 75 3.21 -19.24 -0.73
N ALA A 76 4.15 -18.79 -1.55
CA ALA A 76 5.07 -17.73 -1.19
C ALA A 76 4.22 -16.48 -1.06
N GLU A 77 3.96 -16.04 0.17
CA GLU A 77 3.39 -14.74 0.46
C GLU A 77 4.26 -13.64 -0.17
N LYS A 78 4.09 -13.38 -1.47
CA LYS A 78 4.09 -12.01 -1.93
C LYS A 78 2.83 -11.44 -1.32
N THR A 79 2.94 -10.90 -0.11
CA THR A 79 1.96 -9.92 0.35
C THR A 79 1.73 -9.02 -0.86
N PRO A 80 0.53 -8.98 -1.46
CA PRO A 80 0.28 -8.04 -2.53
C PRO A 80 0.77 -6.69 -2.02
N PRO A 81 1.40 -5.84 -2.86
CA PRO A 81 1.78 -4.51 -2.41
C PRO A 81 0.57 -3.97 -1.67
N ARG A 82 0.76 -3.52 -0.42
CA ARG A 82 -0.34 -2.98 0.38
C ARG A 82 -0.84 -1.76 -0.40
N GLN A 83 -1.77 -1.97 -1.34
CA GLN A 83 -2.52 -0.90 -1.92
C GLN A 83 -3.26 -0.33 -0.72
N GLY A 84 -2.96 0.92 -0.38
CA GLY A 84 -3.74 1.63 0.61
C GLY A 84 -5.22 1.53 0.24
N LEU A 85 -6.09 1.70 1.24
CA LEU A 85 -7.54 1.66 1.06
C LEU A 85 -7.95 2.44 -0.20
N VAL A 86 -8.63 1.78 -1.15
CA VAL A 86 -9.18 2.45 -2.34
C VAL A 86 -10.65 2.73 -2.07
N ALA A 87 -10.96 3.99 -1.85
CA ALA A 87 -12.25 4.53 -1.46
C ALA A 87 -12.59 5.79 -2.29
N THR A 88 -12.40 5.67 -3.60
CA THR A 88 -12.63 6.70 -4.63
C THR A 88 -14.11 6.78 -5.02
N ASP A 89 -14.61 8.00 -5.28
CA ASP A 89 -15.99 8.27 -5.72
C ASP A 89 -17.08 7.76 -4.75
N LEU A 90 -16.80 7.74 -3.44
CA LEU A 90 -17.72 7.28 -2.40
C LEU A 90 -18.30 8.44 -1.58
N ASP A 91 -19.46 8.21 -0.98
CA ASP A 91 -19.95 9.01 0.14
C ASP A 91 -19.56 8.35 1.46
N LEU A 92 -18.68 9.01 2.20
CA LEU A 92 -18.12 8.61 3.47
C LEU A 92 -18.35 9.70 4.53
N SER A 93 -19.40 10.50 4.35
CA SER A 93 -19.77 11.56 5.29
C SER A 93 -20.02 10.99 6.69
N GLY A 94 -19.48 11.67 7.71
CA GLY A 94 -19.59 11.30 9.13
C GLY A 94 -18.86 10.02 9.53
N GLN A 95 -18.09 9.39 8.63
CA GLN A 95 -17.38 8.16 8.95
C GLN A 95 -16.16 8.43 9.85
N ALA A 96 -15.88 7.49 10.75
CA ALA A 96 -14.77 7.58 11.68
C ALA A 96 -13.61 6.66 11.26
N PHE A 97 -12.45 7.27 11.00
CA PHE A 97 -11.18 6.64 10.67
C PHE A 97 -10.13 6.83 11.76
N VAL A 98 -10.55 7.20 12.98
CA VAL A 98 -9.69 7.56 14.12
C VAL A 98 -8.57 6.55 14.36
N ALA A 99 -7.34 7.07 14.47
CA ALA A 99 -6.12 6.31 14.78
C ALA A 99 -5.85 5.12 13.86
N ARG A 100 -6.33 5.15 12.60
CA ARG A 100 -6.09 4.10 11.61
C ARG A 100 -4.77 4.33 10.87
N ARG A 101 -4.27 3.25 10.28
CA ARG A 101 -3.17 3.30 9.31
C ARG A 101 -3.73 3.16 7.91
N LEU A 102 -3.77 4.27 7.21
CA LEU A 102 -4.31 4.44 5.86
C LEU A 102 -3.26 5.09 4.95
N ASP A 103 -1.98 4.76 5.20
CA ASP A 103 -0.86 5.12 4.34
C ASP A 103 -1.18 4.70 2.89
N GLU A 104 -0.95 5.58 1.93
CA GLU A 104 -1.21 5.38 0.50
C GLU A 104 -2.69 5.11 0.14
N ALA A 105 -3.63 5.40 1.03
CA ALA A 105 -5.06 5.30 0.72
C ALA A 105 -5.48 6.32 -0.34
N SER A 106 -6.46 5.98 -1.17
CA SER A 106 -7.09 6.88 -2.12
C SER A 106 -8.54 7.15 -1.73
N PHE A 107 -8.86 8.41 -1.51
CA PHE A 107 -10.20 8.95 -1.29
C PHE A 107 -10.64 9.86 -2.45
N GLN A 108 -9.94 9.84 -3.59
CA GLN A 108 -10.15 10.83 -4.65
C GLN A 108 -11.62 10.97 -5.04
N ASN A 109 -12.05 12.22 -5.26
CA ASN A 109 -13.43 12.63 -5.59
C ASN A 109 -14.53 12.22 -4.59
N SER A 110 -14.17 11.66 -3.42
CA SER A 110 -15.14 11.23 -2.42
C SER A 110 -15.69 12.39 -1.61
N THR A 111 -16.87 12.16 -1.03
CA THR A 111 -17.51 13.06 -0.07
C THR A 111 -17.16 12.60 1.34
N LEU A 112 -16.56 13.49 2.13
CA LEU A 112 -16.02 13.25 3.46
C LEU A 112 -16.55 14.29 4.46
N HIS A 113 -17.76 14.82 4.24
CA HIS A 113 -18.35 15.83 5.12
C HIS A 113 -18.43 15.32 6.56
N GLY A 114 -17.85 16.04 7.52
CA GLY A 114 -17.83 15.63 8.92
C GLY A 114 -17.10 14.32 9.22
N ALA A 115 -16.26 13.81 8.29
CA ALA A 115 -15.47 12.61 8.54
C ALA A 115 -14.37 12.87 9.57
N ASP A 116 -14.07 11.86 10.39
CA ASP A 116 -13.10 11.96 11.49
C ASP A 116 -11.83 11.15 11.18
N PHE A 117 -10.75 11.86 10.89
CA PHE A 117 -9.40 11.36 10.67
C PHE A 117 -8.45 11.66 11.84
N THR A 118 -8.98 11.87 13.05
CA THR A 118 -8.18 12.19 14.23
C THR A 118 -7.08 11.15 14.44
N LYS A 119 -5.82 11.61 14.51
CA LYS A 119 -4.61 10.79 14.73
C LYS A 119 -4.40 9.68 13.70
N THR A 120 -4.94 9.82 12.50
CA THR A 120 -4.83 8.83 11.43
C THR A 120 -3.53 9.01 10.65
N TYR A 121 -2.88 7.90 10.30
CA TYR A 121 -1.71 7.88 9.43
C TYR A 121 -2.17 7.84 7.97
N LEU A 122 -1.86 8.89 7.22
CA LEU A 122 -2.30 9.15 5.85
C LEU A 122 -1.10 9.51 4.96
N ILE A 123 0.06 8.91 5.23
CA ILE A 123 1.30 9.23 4.51
C ILE A 123 1.12 8.86 3.03
N ARG A 124 1.40 9.80 2.12
CA ARG A 124 1.22 9.64 0.66
C ARG A 124 -0.20 9.26 0.22
N SER A 125 -1.24 9.56 1.02
CA SER A 125 -2.62 9.33 0.61
C SER A 125 -3.08 10.31 -0.48
N LEU A 126 -4.12 9.95 -1.22
CA LEU A 126 -4.70 10.75 -2.30
C LEU A 126 -6.09 11.25 -1.89
N PHE A 127 -6.20 12.56 -1.75
CA PHE A 127 -7.40 13.34 -1.42
C PHE A 127 -7.80 14.26 -2.58
N ASP A 128 -7.27 14.06 -3.80
CA ASP A 128 -7.56 14.95 -4.92
C ASP A 128 -9.07 15.03 -5.21
N GLY A 129 -9.60 16.26 -5.29
CA GLY A 129 -11.01 16.52 -5.59
C GLY A 129 -12.02 16.14 -4.49
N VAL A 130 -11.57 15.78 -3.28
CA VAL A 130 -12.51 15.46 -2.18
C VAL A 130 -13.28 16.68 -1.70
N LYS A 131 -14.48 16.41 -1.18
CA LYS A 131 -15.30 17.39 -0.44
C LYS A 131 -15.33 17.00 1.02
N ALA A 132 -14.51 17.63 1.83
CA ALA A 132 -14.30 17.31 3.23
C ALA A 132 -14.77 18.47 4.14
N HIS A 133 -15.95 19.04 3.87
CA HIS A 133 -16.45 20.13 4.73
C HIS A 133 -16.60 19.68 6.18
N GLU A 134 -16.15 20.50 7.12
CA GLU A 134 -16.24 20.24 8.57
C GLU A 134 -15.60 18.91 9.00
N ALA A 135 -14.64 18.37 8.22
CA ALA A 135 -13.92 17.15 8.59
C ALA A 135 -12.84 17.44 9.65
N THR A 136 -12.51 16.43 10.45
CA THR A 136 -11.50 16.53 11.52
C THR A 136 -10.24 15.78 11.12
N PHE A 137 -9.11 16.47 11.01
CA PHE A 137 -7.78 15.88 10.75
C PHE A 137 -6.81 16.08 11.92
N ASP A 138 -7.33 16.36 13.12
CA ASP A 138 -6.52 16.70 14.29
C ASP A 138 -5.50 15.58 14.61
N GLY A 139 -4.23 15.95 14.68
CA GLY A 139 -3.12 15.02 14.89
C GLY A 139 -2.88 14.00 13.77
N ALA A 140 -3.52 14.14 12.61
CA ALA A 140 -3.29 13.25 11.47
C ALA A 140 -1.89 13.45 10.86
N VAL A 141 -1.34 12.38 10.29
CA VAL A 141 -0.05 12.42 9.59
C VAL A 141 -0.31 12.40 8.09
N LEU A 142 -0.30 13.59 7.46
CA LEU A 142 -0.60 13.83 6.04
C LEU A 142 0.68 14.08 5.22
N GLU A 143 1.83 13.58 5.68
CA GLU A 143 3.11 13.75 4.99
C GLU A 143 3.01 13.31 3.52
N ARG A 144 3.36 14.23 2.61
CA ARG A 144 3.31 14.01 1.16
C ARG A 144 1.94 13.56 0.62
N ALA A 145 0.85 13.83 1.32
CA ALA A 145 -0.49 13.58 0.80
C ALA A 145 -0.78 14.50 -0.40
N SER A 146 -1.49 13.98 -1.40
CA SER A 146 -2.03 14.81 -2.48
C SER A 146 -3.41 15.31 -2.07
N MET A 147 -3.58 16.62 -1.95
CA MET A 147 -4.82 17.28 -1.49
C MET A 147 -5.26 18.33 -2.53
N ARG A 148 -5.03 18.05 -3.81
CA ARG A 148 -5.26 19.00 -4.90
C ARG A 148 -6.73 19.17 -5.21
N ALA A 149 -7.16 20.40 -5.50
CA ALA A 149 -8.54 20.74 -5.81
C ALA A 149 -9.56 20.19 -4.78
N ALA A 150 -9.09 19.96 -3.54
CA ALA A 150 -9.90 19.47 -2.44
C ALA A 150 -10.54 20.63 -1.70
N ASP A 151 -11.73 20.40 -1.15
CA ASP A 151 -12.47 21.39 -0.38
C ASP A 151 -12.51 20.98 1.09
N PHE A 152 -11.73 21.68 1.91
CA PHE A 152 -11.64 21.50 3.36
C PHE A 152 -12.35 22.62 4.12
N THR A 153 -13.38 23.24 3.53
CA THR A 153 -14.13 24.32 4.17
C THR A 153 -14.54 23.95 5.60
N GLY A 154 -14.14 24.76 6.59
CA GLY A 154 -14.45 24.54 8.00
C GLY A 154 -13.79 23.32 8.67
N SER A 155 -12.82 22.66 8.01
CA SER A 155 -12.11 21.51 8.60
C SER A 155 -11.10 21.93 9.67
N THR A 156 -10.74 21.00 10.56
CA THR A 156 -9.73 21.22 11.59
C THR A 156 -8.48 20.37 11.37
N PHE A 157 -7.31 20.96 11.65
CA PHE A 157 -5.99 20.35 11.45
C PHE A 157 -5.08 20.55 12.67
N ASP A 158 -5.64 20.61 13.89
CA ASP A 158 -4.83 20.88 15.09
C ASP A 158 -3.80 19.77 15.32
N GLY A 159 -2.50 20.11 15.31
CA GLY A 159 -1.41 19.15 15.42
C GLY A 159 -1.21 18.23 14.21
N ALA A 160 -1.89 18.46 13.08
CA ALA A 160 -1.72 17.64 11.88
C ALA A 160 -0.36 17.93 11.19
N ASP A 161 0.31 16.88 10.70
CA ASP A 161 1.56 17.02 9.94
C ASP A 161 1.29 17.09 8.44
N LEU A 162 1.47 18.28 7.85
CA LEU A 162 1.28 18.56 6.44
C LEU A 162 2.61 18.65 5.67
N SER A 163 3.71 18.09 6.21
CA SER A 163 5.03 18.15 5.60
C SER A 163 5.03 17.62 4.17
N GLY A 164 5.25 18.51 3.20
CA GLY A 164 5.29 18.19 1.78
C GLY A 164 3.94 17.78 1.17
N ALA A 165 2.82 18.03 1.85
CA ALA A 165 1.49 17.85 1.29
C ALA A 165 1.25 18.82 0.11
N LEU A 166 0.47 18.37 -0.88
CA LEU A 166 0.27 19.10 -2.14
C LEU A 166 -1.13 19.73 -2.11
N LEU A 167 -1.19 21.05 -1.91
CA LEU A 167 -2.43 21.82 -1.69
C LEU A 167 -2.92 22.57 -2.95
N ASP A 168 -2.41 22.21 -4.14
CA ASP A 168 -2.70 22.93 -5.39
C ASP A 168 -4.22 23.05 -5.65
N GLY A 169 -4.74 24.27 -5.66
CA GLY A 169 -6.16 24.59 -5.87
C GLY A 169 -7.08 24.15 -4.73
N SER A 170 -6.55 23.82 -3.55
CA SER A 170 -7.38 23.45 -2.40
C SER A 170 -8.09 24.67 -1.79
N HIS A 171 -9.29 24.45 -1.29
CA HIS A 171 -10.08 25.46 -0.58
C HIS A 171 -10.01 25.20 0.93
N LEU A 172 -9.56 26.22 1.67
CA LEU A 172 -9.33 26.20 3.11
C LEU A 172 -10.22 27.23 3.82
N THR A 173 -11.27 27.73 3.17
CA THR A 173 -12.23 28.73 3.71
C THR A 173 -12.72 28.31 5.09
N GLY A 174 -12.51 29.16 6.10
CA GLY A 174 -12.89 28.86 7.48
C GLY A 174 -12.20 27.66 8.15
N ALA A 175 -11.21 27.04 7.52
CA ALA A 175 -10.47 25.93 8.11
C ALA A 175 -9.54 26.41 9.25
N ASP A 176 -9.37 25.58 10.27
CA ASP A 176 -8.47 25.84 11.40
C ASP A 176 -7.18 25.02 11.26
N LEU A 177 -6.10 25.69 10.87
CA LEU A 177 -4.75 25.12 10.72
C LEU A 177 -3.77 25.69 11.76
N ARG A 178 -4.21 26.40 12.80
CA ARG A 178 -3.30 27.09 13.76
C ARG A 178 -2.25 26.17 14.38
N GLY A 179 -2.63 24.92 14.67
CA GLY A 179 -1.75 23.90 15.23
C GLY A 179 -1.08 22.99 14.20
N ALA A 180 -1.30 23.19 12.91
CA ALA A 180 -0.72 22.35 11.87
C ALA A 180 0.81 22.54 11.81
N ILE A 181 1.53 21.44 11.63
CA ILE A 181 2.99 21.42 11.52
C ILE A 181 3.42 21.05 10.10
N GLY A 182 4.63 21.46 9.70
CA GLY A 182 5.17 21.16 8.37
C GLY A 182 4.54 21.95 7.22
N LEU A 183 3.56 22.83 7.52
CA LEU A 183 2.96 23.73 6.55
C LEU A 183 3.92 24.87 6.20
N THR A 184 3.99 25.21 4.92
CA THR A 184 4.87 26.26 4.40
C THR A 184 4.09 27.28 3.58
N GLN A 185 4.65 28.49 3.43
CA GLN A 185 4.05 29.53 2.60
C GLN A 185 3.84 29.04 1.16
N VAL A 186 4.81 28.31 0.59
CA VAL A 186 4.70 27.77 -0.78
C VAL A 186 3.50 26.83 -0.95
N GLN A 187 3.15 26.05 0.07
CA GLN A 187 1.96 25.20 0.01
C GLN A 187 0.68 26.05 0.05
N LEU A 188 0.67 27.13 0.82
CA LEU A 188 -0.49 28.04 0.94
C LEU A 188 -0.66 28.97 -0.27
N ASP A 189 0.42 29.37 -0.93
CA ASP A 189 0.40 30.17 -2.17
C ASP A 189 -0.34 29.45 -3.30
N MET A 190 -0.44 28.12 -3.20
CA MET A 190 -1.12 27.25 -4.15
C MET A 190 -2.56 26.90 -3.72
N ALA A 191 -2.97 27.29 -2.52
CA ALA A 191 -4.31 27.12 -1.96
C ALA A 191 -5.05 28.46 -1.89
N CYS A 192 -6.31 28.44 -1.47
CA CYS A 192 -7.02 29.65 -1.11
C CYS A 192 -7.83 29.46 0.18
N GLY A 193 -8.09 30.55 0.88
CA GLY A 193 -8.91 30.57 2.09
C GLY A 193 -9.77 31.82 2.15
N ASP A 194 -10.09 32.27 3.36
CA ASP A 194 -10.77 33.54 3.62
C ASP A 194 -10.32 34.14 4.96
N GLU A 195 -10.99 35.20 5.40
CA GLU A 195 -10.70 35.86 6.69
C GLU A 195 -10.99 34.97 7.91
N ALA A 196 -11.77 33.89 7.73
CA ALA A 196 -12.06 32.93 8.78
C ALA A 196 -11.04 31.76 8.79
N THR A 197 -10.22 31.60 7.75
CA THR A 197 -9.13 30.62 7.74
C THR A 197 -8.08 31.01 8.77
N GLN A 198 -7.82 30.12 9.73
CA GLN A 198 -6.85 30.34 10.78
C GLN A 198 -5.57 29.56 10.48
N LEU A 199 -4.41 30.21 10.53
CA LEU A 199 -3.12 29.65 10.13
C LEU A 199 -2.10 29.71 11.27
N PRO A 200 -1.00 28.93 11.20
CA PRO A 200 0.15 29.11 12.08
C PRO A 200 0.77 30.50 11.93
N ASP A 201 1.44 30.96 12.99
CA ASP A 201 2.07 32.28 13.02
C ASP A 201 3.04 32.49 11.84
N GLY A 202 2.92 33.65 11.18
CA GLY A 202 3.79 34.05 10.07
C GLY A 202 3.40 33.49 8.70
N LEU A 203 2.34 32.67 8.61
CA LEU A 203 1.77 32.20 7.37
C LEU A 203 0.54 33.02 6.98
N HIS A 204 0.28 33.10 5.67
CA HIS A 204 -0.91 33.74 5.11
C HIS A 204 -1.45 32.91 3.94
N VAL A 205 -2.73 33.09 3.65
CA VAL A 205 -3.39 32.49 2.48
C VAL A 205 -4.16 33.58 1.75
N GLU A 206 -4.16 33.50 0.42
CA GLU A 206 -4.95 34.41 -0.40
C GLU A 206 -6.42 34.04 -0.36
N ALA A 207 -7.28 35.06 -0.45
CA ALA A 207 -8.72 34.85 -0.49
C ALA A 207 -9.11 34.04 -1.75
N CYS A 208 -10.04 33.11 -1.60
CA CYS A 208 -10.58 32.38 -2.74
C CYS A 208 -11.22 33.35 -3.75
N GLY A 209 -10.54 33.51 -4.89
CA GLY A 209 -11.00 34.37 -5.97
C GLY A 209 -12.23 33.79 -6.69
N PRO A 210 -13.05 34.63 -7.36
CA PRO A 210 -14.07 34.12 -8.25
C PRO A 210 -13.41 33.27 -9.34
N VAL A 211 -13.94 32.06 -9.58
CA VAL A 211 -13.54 31.20 -10.70
C VAL A 211 -13.45 32.08 -11.95
N PRO A 212 -12.28 32.17 -12.64
CA PRO A 212 -12.20 32.96 -13.85
C PRO A 212 -13.28 32.45 -14.81
N LYS A 213 -14.25 33.31 -15.11
CA LYS A 213 -15.29 33.00 -16.10
C LYS A 213 -14.54 32.61 -17.37
N LYS A 214 -14.64 31.35 -17.78
CA LYS A 214 -14.17 30.91 -19.10
C LYS A 214 -14.73 31.90 -20.12
N ILE A 215 -13.84 32.69 -20.72
CA ILE A 215 -14.20 33.51 -21.88
C ILE A 215 -14.59 32.50 -22.95
N ARG A 216 -15.88 32.48 -23.32
CA ARG A 216 -16.42 31.64 -24.37
C ARG A 216 -15.86 32.03 -25.72
#